data_AF-A0A0R3N8P1-F1
#
_entry.id   AF-A0A0R3N8P1-F1
#
_cell.length_a   1.000
_cell.length_b   1.000
_cell.length_c   1.000
_cell.angle_alpha   90.00
_cell.angle_beta   90.00
_cell.angle_gamma   90.00
#
_symmetry.space_group_name_H-M   'P 1'
#
loop_
_entity.id
_entity.type
_entity.pdbx_description
1 polymer ?
#
loop_
_entity_poly.entity_id
_entity_poly.type
_entity_poly.pdbx_seq_one_letter_code
_entity_poly.pdbx_strand_id
1 'polypeptide(L)'
;MTRPWKHPDSGYYWFRKRVPDDLRNLIGKREERFSLGTRDPTDAKRLHALKLAEIEERWSNMRSGQRPLSSDDIAQHSAAIGEHLWRQVQADPYAQLQWDIEIGASLWSAHKGELYVDVNQPLPPAVQKRLDQQSVCYWLVDRHFEERGLSPPAQDRERLARAVTFEVQRVVQNHQAFLRGKQEVRGSLGLLQPRAAAEPLTFEKMIEGWLREKQPNEKTTYSWRRVMNELSEFLDHNDARRVTADDLVRWKEELLAKQRAAKTIRDSKLAPVRAIFQWAVDNRKLDINPAARISIDLKNRPSERRRGYTDEEAKVILRAARAETESHKRWVPWVSAYTGARIAEICQLRSEDIKKIDGIWCIAFAAEAGSLKNLNSERVVPVHPALIDEGFLKFAASAGKGPLFPDLSEDRFGRRGGNGTKILGRWIKTLGVVDKRLAPNHSWRHRIKTLGRRNGLAVDILDAMTGHGRKTVADTYGEFPPDAMLRELRKIPHLDVRA
;
A
#
# COMPACT_ATOMS: atom_id res chain seq x y z
N MET A 1 8.27 32.81 6.61
CA MET A 1 9.57 32.25 6.17
C MET A 1 9.48 30.75 6.31
N THR A 2 9.71 29.99 5.23
CA THR A 2 9.52 28.52 5.16
C THR A 2 10.84 27.75 5.18
N ARG A 3 11.94 28.37 5.62
CA ARG A 3 13.28 27.78 5.61
C ARG A 3 13.91 27.80 7.01
N PRO A 4 14.71 26.77 7.37
CA PRO A 4 15.48 26.76 8.61
C PRO A 4 16.37 28.01 8.72
N TRP A 5 16.32 28.69 9.86
CA TRP A 5 17.15 29.87 10.12
C TRP A 5 18.42 29.46 10.88
N LYS A 6 19.60 29.84 10.39
CA LYS A 6 20.86 29.54 11.07
C LYS A 6 21.12 30.59 12.14
N HIS A 7 21.26 30.16 13.41
CA HIS A 7 21.53 31.07 14.51
C HIS A 7 22.97 31.58 14.43
N PRO A 8 23.21 32.91 14.50
CA PRO A 8 24.54 33.50 14.31
C PRO A 8 25.55 33.01 15.35
N ASP A 9 25.17 32.95 16.62
CA ASP A 9 26.13 32.63 17.70
C ASP A 9 26.37 31.13 17.93
N SER A 10 25.33 30.29 17.77
CA SER A 10 25.42 28.85 18.10
C SER A 10 25.69 27.95 16.87
N GLY A 11 25.50 28.49 15.66
CA GLY A 11 25.63 27.76 14.40
C GLY A 11 24.56 26.71 14.14
N TYR A 12 23.67 26.44 15.11
CA TYR A 12 22.54 25.53 14.97
C TYR A 12 21.45 26.15 14.10
N TYR A 13 20.74 25.30 13.38
CA TYR A 13 19.52 25.68 12.67
C TYR A 13 18.33 25.68 13.63
N TRP A 14 17.47 26.68 13.48
CA TRP A 14 16.28 26.90 14.29
C TRP A 14 15.04 26.93 13.41
N PHE A 15 13.94 26.47 14.00
CA PHE A 15 12.60 26.65 13.48
C PHE A 15 12.09 28.04 13.87
N ARG A 16 11.45 28.73 12.92
CA ARG A 16 10.85 30.05 13.13
C ARG A 16 9.57 30.18 12.32
N LYS A 17 8.42 30.34 12.98
CA LYS A 17 7.15 30.56 12.29
C LYS A 17 6.23 31.47 13.08
N ARG A 18 5.72 32.51 12.42
CA ARG A 18 4.76 33.44 13.01
C ARG A 18 3.46 32.71 13.32
N VAL A 19 2.93 32.90 14.53
CA VAL A 19 1.62 32.37 14.93
C VAL A 19 0.52 33.17 14.22
N PRO A 20 -0.42 32.50 13.53
CA PRO A 20 -1.57 33.13 12.89
C PRO A 20 -2.41 33.93 13.87
N ASP A 21 -2.99 35.05 13.41
CA ASP A 21 -3.67 36.04 14.25
C ASP A 21 -4.85 35.42 15.03
N ASP A 22 -5.57 34.50 14.41
CA ASP A 22 -6.67 33.72 14.98
C ASP A 22 -6.26 32.79 16.13
N LEU A 23 -4.98 32.42 16.20
CA LEU A 23 -4.44 31.49 17.20
C LEU A 23 -3.59 32.17 18.28
N ARG A 24 -3.38 33.49 18.21
CA ARG A 24 -2.52 34.21 19.16
C ARG A 24 -3.01 34.16 20.59
N ASN A 25 -4.32 34.32 20.78
CA ASN A 25 -4.93 34.30 22.11
C ASN A 25 -4.93 32.89 22.73
N LEU A 26 -5.02 31.84 21.90
CA LEU A 26 -4.99 30.44 22.31
C LEU A 26 -3.57 29.96 22.65
N ILE A 27 -2.57 30.37 21.85
CA ILE A 27 -1.18 29.90 21.98
C ILE A 27 -0.38 30.78 22.96
N GLY A 28 -0.81 32.03 23.19
CA GLY A 28 -0.14 32.97 24.09
C GLY A 28 1.22 33.49 23.58
N LYS A 29 1.58 33.20 22.32
CA LYS A 29 2.86 33.59 21.70
C LYS A 29 2.64 34.17 20.31
N ARG A 30 3.55 35.06 19.89
CA ARG A 30 3.53 35.69 18.55
C ARG A 30 4.31 34.89 17.49
N GLU A 31 5.28 34.09 17.92
CA GLU A 31 6.16 33.27 17.05
C GLU A 31 6.51 31.98 17.78
N GLU A 32 6.51 30.85 17.06
CA GLU A 32 7.10 29.59 17.50
C GLU A 32 8.56 29.55 17.07
N ARG A 33 9.47 29.49 18.05
CA ARG A 33 10.92 29.53 17.84
C ARG A 33 11.66 28.57 18.77
N PHE A 34 12.35 27.60 18.18
CA PHE A 34 13.20 26.64 18.91
C PHE A 34 14.30 26.06 18.02
N SER A 35 15.37 25.54 18.63
CA SER A 35 16.48 24.89 17.90
C SER A 35 16.04 23.56 17.30
N LEU A 36 16.49 23.26 16.08
CA LEU A 36 16.32 21.96 15.42
C LEU A 36 17.40 20.95 15.84
N GLY A 37 18.34 21.34 16.70
CA GLY A 37 19.36 20.43 17.25
C GLY A 37 20.42 19.96 16.24
N THR A 38 20.47 20.54 15.03
CA THR A 38 21.47 20.21 14.01
C THR A 38 22.18 21.45 13.45
N ARG A 39 23.45 21.28 13.06
CA ARG A 39 24.25 22.26 12.30
C ARG A 39 24.34 21.92 10.81
N ASP A 40 23.87 20.73 10.40
CA ASP A 40 23.85 20.29 9.00
C ASP A 40 22.64 20.90 8.26
N PRO A 41 22.86 21.63 7.14
CA PRO A 41 21.78 22.19 6.33
C PRO A 41 20.79 21.16 5.77
N THR A 42 21.22 19.93 5.48
CA THR A 42 20.35 18.90 4.87
C THR A 42 19.41 18.31 5.92
N ASP A 43 19.96 17.90 7.06
CA ASP A 43 19.15 17.46 8.20
C ASP A 43 18.27 18.58 8.75
N ALA A 44 18.73 19.83 8.75
CA ALA A 44 17.92 20.98 9.16
C ALA A 44 16.67 21.14 8.28
N LYS A 45 16.79 20.97 6.95
CA LYS A 45 15.64 21.01 6.04
C LYS A 45 14.64 19.88 6.34
N ARG A 46 15.14 18.66 6.58
CA ARG A 46 14.30 17.50 6.91
C ARG A 46 13.57 17.70 8.24
N LEU A 47 14.28 18.09 9.30
CA LEU A 47 13.71 18.32 10.62
C LEU A 47 12.74 19.50 10.65
N HIS A 48 13.05 20.56 9.89
CA HIS A 48 12.13 21.69 9.72
C HIS A 48 10.83 21.28 9.03
N ALA A 49 10.88 20.42 8.00
CA ALA A 49 9.67 19.92 7.34
C ALA A 49 8.80 19.09 8.30
N LEU A 50 9.42 18.22 9.12
CA LEU A 50 8.72 17.43 10.14
C LEU A 50 8.05 18.34 11.19
N LYS A 51 8.81 19.30 11.74
CA LYS A 51 8.28 20.25 12.74
C LYS A 51 7.24 21.21 12.16
N LEU A 52 7.35 21.56 10.87
CA LEU A 52 6.33 22.35 10.19
C LEU A 52 5.00 21.60 10.10
N ALA A 53 5.02 20.32 9.72
CA ALA A 53 3.82 19.49 9.64
C ALA A 53 3.15 19.34 11.01
N GLU A 54 3.93 19.02 12.05
CA GLU A 54 3.46 18.92 13.44
C GLU A 54 2.79 20.21 13.92
N ILE A 55 3.38 21.38 13.62
CA ILE A 55 2.82 22.69 14.02
C ILE A 55 1.57 23.04 13.22
N GLU A 56 1.54 22.78 11.91
CA GLU A 56 0.34 23.01 11.08
C GLU A 56 -0.83 22.13 11.53
N GLU A 57 -0.56 20.87 11.87
CA GLU A 57 -1.57 19.96 12.39
C GLU A 57 -2.09 20.44 13.75
N ARG A 58 -1.20 20.82 14.67
CA ARG A 58 -1.59 21.40 15.97
C ARG A 58 -2.44 22.66 15.81
N TRP A 59 -2.07 23.55 14.89
CA TRP A 59 -2.83 24.78 14.59
C TRP A 59 -4.17 24.48 13.94
N SER A 60 -4.22 23.51 13.03
CA SER A 60 -5.47 23.03 12.42
C SER A 60 -6.42 22.49 13.50
N ASN A 61 -5.90 21.72 14.46
CA ASN A 61 -6.69 21.16 15.55
C ASN A 61 -7.19 22.26 16.51
N MET A 62 -6.39 23.29 16.78
CA MET A 62 -6.83 24.45 17.57
C MET A 62 -7.93 25.25 16.86
N ARG A 63 -7.85 25.41 15.52
CA ARG A 63 -8.89 26.09 14.72
C ARG A 63 -10.19 25.32 14.64
N SER A 64 -10.12 23.99 14.65
CA SER A 64 -11.28 23.12 14.45
C SER A 64 -12.13 22.94 15.72
N GLY A 65 -11.68 23.49 16.86
CA GLY A 65 -12.09 23.00 18.18
C GLY A 65 -11.57 21.56 18.37
N GLN A 66 -11.42 21.10 19.62
CA GLN A 66 -11.00 19.72 19.85
C GLN A 66 -12.03 18.77 19.21
N ARG A 67 -11.67 18.20 18.05
CA ARG A 67 -12.48 17.17 17.41
C ARG A 67 -12.56 15.98 18.36
N PRO A 68 -13.73 15.34 18.52
CA PRO A 68 -13.84 14.11 19.29
C PRO A 68 -12.84 13.08 18.78
N LEU A 69 -12.15 12.40 19.69
CA LEU A 69 -11.27 11.30 19.35
C LEU A 69 -12.08 10.16 18.73
N SER A 70 -11.56 9.60 17.65
CA SER A 70 -12.11 8.38 17.08
C SER A 70 -11.87 7.20 18.03
N SER A 71 -12.61 6.10 17.83
CA SER A 71 -12.38 4.88 18.60
C SER A 71 -10.96 4.35 18.44
N ASP A 72 -10.35 4.53 17.26
CA ASP A 72 -8.98 4.12 16.98
C ASP A 72 -7.96 4.99 17.73
N ASP A 73 -8.20 6.31 17.81
CA ASP A 73 -7.35 7.22 18.57
C ASP A 73 -7.37 6.88 20.07
N ILE A 74 -8.56 6.57 20.62
CA ILE A 74 -8.72 6.15 22.02
C ILE A 74 -7.98 4.83 22.28
N ALA A 75 -8.08 3.86 21.38
CA ALA A 75 -7.36 2.60 21.49
C ALA A 75 -5.84 2.80 21.43
N GLN A 76 -5.36 3.65 20.52
CA GLN A 76 -3.94 3.95 20.38
C GLN A 76 -3.38 4.66 21.62
N HIS A 77 -4.09 5.67 22.15
CA HIS A 77 -3.66 6.39 23.33
C HIS A 77 -3.67 5.52 24.59
N SER A 78 -4.73 4.72 24.80
CA SER A 78 -4.81 3.81 25.95
C SER A 78 -3.71 2.73 25.89
N ALA A 79 -3.46 2.12 24.73
CA ALA A 79 -2.38 1.15 24.57
C ALA A 79 -1.00 1.74 24.89
N ALA A 80 -0.74 2.99 24.48
CA ALA A 80 0.53 3.67 24.78
C ALA A 80 0.72 3.92 26.29
N ILE A 81 -0.37 4.25 27.00
CA ILE A 81 -0.38 4.38 28.46
C ILE A 81 -0.09 3.03 29.12
N GLY A 82 -0.74 1.96 28.66
CA GLY A 82 -0.51 0.59 29.13
C GLY A 82 0.93 0.11 28.93
N GLU A 83 1.53 0.41 27.78
CA GLU A 83 2.93 0.08 27.49
C GLU A 83 3.89 0.84 28.43
N HIS A 84 3.62 2.12 28.71
CA HIS A 84 4.42 2.90 29.64
C HIS A 84 4.35 2.31 31.06
N LEU A 85 3.16 2.00 31.54
CA LEU A 85 2.94 1.39 32.86
C LEU A 85 3.64 0.03 32.96
N TRP A 86 3.55 -0.80 31.91
CA TRP A 86 4.26 -2.08 31.85
C TRP A 86 5.77 -1.92 32.00
N ARG A 87 6.38 -0.94 31.33
CA ARG A 87 7.83 -0.67 31.47
C ARG A 87 8.20 -0.25 32.89
N GLN A 88 7.36 0.51 33.59
CA GLN A 88 7.59 0.87 34.99
C GLN A 88 7.58 -0.37 35.89
N VAL A 89 6.60 -1.26 35.69
CA VAL A 89 6.50 -2.53 36.42
C VAL A 89 7.70 -3.45 36.13
N GLN A 90 8.19 -3.48 34.90
CA GLN A 90 9.40 -4.24 34.57
C GLN A 90 10.68 -3.65 35.20
N ALA A 91 10.72 -2.33 35.41
CA ALA A 91 11.84 -1.67 36.05
C ALA A 91 11.88 -1.91 37.57
N ASP A 92 10.72 -2.10 38.20
CA ASP A 92 10.59 -2.52 39.61
C ASP A 92 9.56 -3.66 39.79
N PRO A 93 9.97 -4.92 39.54
CA PRO A 93 9.08 -6.08 39.55
C PRO A 93 8.55 -6.47 40.93
N TYR A 94 8.98 -5.83 42.01
CA TYR A 94 8.54 -6.12 43.37
C TYR A 94 7.72 -4.99 43.98
N ALA A 95 7.48 -3.90 43.24
CA ALA A 95 6.63 -2.81 43.65
C ALA A 95 5.19 -3.29 43.93
N GLN A 96 4.63 -2.84 45.06
CA GLN A 96 3.23 -3.07 45.39
C GLN A 96 2.33 -2.11 44.59
N LEU A 97 1.58 -2.66 43.63
CA LEU A 97 0.58 -1.89 42.89
C LEU A 97 -0.72 -1.79 43.71
N GLN A 98 -1.13 -0.57 44.02
CA GLN A 98 -2.40 -0.28 44.69
C GLN A 98 -3.55 -0.31 43.69
N TRP A 99 -3.95 -1.52 43.26
CA TRP A 99 -5.05 -1.72 42.33
C TRP A 99 -5.82 -3.01 42.66
N ASP A 100 -7.13 -2.88 42.82
CA ASP A 100 -8.03 -4.02 43.02
C ASP A 100 -8.58 -4.50 41.68
N ILE A 101 -8.24 -5.75 41.34
CA ILE A 101 -8.63 -6.40 40.08
C ILE A 101 -10.10 -6.83 40.06
N GLU A 102 -10.72 -7.07 41.22
CA GLU A 102 -12.12 -7.51 41.32
C GLU A 102 -13.09 -6.36 41.02
N ILE A 103 -12.69 -5.13 41.35
CA ILE A 103 -13.48 -3.93 41.10
C ILE A 103 -13.39 -3.51 39.63
N GLY A 104 -12.23 -3.71 39.00
CA GLY A 104 -11.91 -3.17 37.68
C GLY A 104 -12.98 -3.43 36.60
N ALA A 105 -13.57 -4.63 36.55
CA ALA A 105 -14.57 -5.00 35.54
C ALA A 105 -15.90 -4.23 35.68
N SER A 106 -16.18 -3.68 36.86
CA SER A 106 -17.39 -2.92 37.19
C SER A 106 -17.11 -1.46 37.58
N LEU A 107 -15.88 -0.99 37.35
CA LEU A 107 -15.37 0.29 37.86
C LEU A 107 -16.23 1.50 37.46
N TRP A 108 -16.84 1.45 36.28
CA TRP A 108 -17.61 2.56 35.69
C TRP A 108 -19.14 2.34 35.72
N SER A 109 -19.62 1.30 36.41
CA SER A 109 -21.04 1.01 36.53
C SER A 109 -21.74 2.01 37.45
N ALA A 110 -22.86 2.56 37.01
CA ALA A 110 -23.67 3.49 37.82
C ALA A 110 -24.17 2.81 39.11
N HIS A 111 -23.93 3.44 40.26
CA HIS A 111 -24.57 3.03 41.52
C HIS A 111 -26.05 3.35 41.44
N LYS A 112 -26.92 2.35 41.58
CA LYS A 112 -28.39 2.52 41.63
C LYS A 112 -28.90 2.90 43.05
N GLY A 113 -28.09 3.61 43.84
CA GLY A 113 -28.47 4.09 45.16
C GLY A 113 -28.78 5.59 45.10
N GLU A 114 -29.83 6.02 45.80
CA GLU A 114 -30.23 7.42 45.90
C GLU A 114 -29.03 8.32 46.26
N LEU A 115 -28.84 9.38 45.46
CA LEU A 115 -27.87 10.44 45.73
C LEU A 115 -28.35 11.27 46.94
N TYR A 116 -28.14 10.74 48.15
CA TYR A 116 -28.02 11.55 49.36
C TYR A 116 -26.83 11.01 50.15
N VAL A 117 -25.65 11.55 49.84
CA VAL A 117 -24.49 11.42 50.72
C VAL A 117 -24.53 12.65 51.63
N ASP A 118 -24.74 12.44 52.93
CA ASP A 118 -24.42 13.49 53.91
C ASP A 118 -22.93 13.83 53.73
N VAL A 119 -22.63 15.06 53.30
CA VAL A 119 -21.26 15.53 53.00
C VAL A 119 -20.33 15.45 54.21
N ASN A 120 -20.87 15.24 55.42
CA ASN A 120 -20.12 15.11 56.65
C ASN A 120 -19.85 13.65 57.06
N GLN A 121 -20.40 12.66 56.34
CA GLN A 121 -20.13 11.25 56.62
C GLN A 121 -19.14 10.65 55.61
N PRO A 122 -18.18 9.82 56.08
CA PRO A 122 -17.25 9.15 55.18
C PRO A 122 -18.00 8.19 54.24
N LEU A 123 -17.58 8.19 52.97
CA LEU A 123 -18.13 7.28 51.98
C LEU A 123 -17.91 5.81 52.40
N PRO A 124 -18.84 4.90 52.07
CA PRO A 124 -18.61 3.48 52.27
C PRO A 124 -17.28 3.04 51.62
N PRO A 125 -16.45 2.20 52.27
CA PRO A 125 -15.12 1.84 51.76
C PRO A 125 -15.11 1.29 50.33
N ALA A 126 -16.16 0.56 49.94
CA ALA A 126 -16.31 0.03 48.57
C ALA A 126 -16.55 1.14 47.51
N VAL A 127 -17.22 2.23 47.90
CA VAL A 127 -17.43 3.40 47.03
C VAL A 127 -16.15 4.21 46.93
N GLN A 128 -15.47 4.45 48.07
CA GLN A 128 -14.19 5.16 48.10
C GLN A 128 -13.15 4.49 47.20
N LYS A 129 -12.98 3.16 47.34
CA LYS A 129 -12.03 2.37 46.56
C LYS A 129 -12.27 2.45 45.04
N ARG A 130 -13.54 2.54 44.61
CA ARG A 130 -13.89 2.76 43.20
C ARG A 130 -13.48 4.15 42.71
N LEU A 131 -13.79 5.19 43.49
CA LEU A 131 -13.41 6.57 43.16
C LEU A 131 -11.89 6.72 43.07
N ASP A 132 -11.15 6.06 43.97
CA ASP A 132 -9.69 6.07 43.96
C ASP A 132 -9.15 5.44 42.65
N GLN A 133 -9.66 4.28 42.24
CA GLN A 133 -9.25 3.63 40.98
C GLN A 133 -9.66 4.42 39.73
N GLN A 134 -10.83 5.06 39.73
CA GLN A 134 -11.23 5.98 38.64
C GLN A 134 -10.28 7.19 38.57
N SER A 135 -9.89 7.74 39.72
CA SER A 135 -8.96 8.87 39.82
C SER A 135 -7.59 8.52 39.26
N VAL A 136 -7.10 7.30 39.51
CA VAL A 136 -5.87 6.78 38.90
C VAL A 136 -5.97 6.74 37.37
N CYS A 137 -7.08 6.26 36.82
CA CYS A 137 -7.26 6.22 35.36
C CYS A 137 -7.29 7.64 34.75
N TYR A 138 -7.97 8.59 35.40
CA TYR A 138 -7.97 9.98 34.96
C TYR A 138 -6.57 10.60 35.02
N TRP A 139 -5.86 10.40 36.13
CA TRP A 139 -4.49 10.90 36.30
C TRP A 139 -3.53 10.35 35.24
N LEU A 140 -3.63 9.06 34.89
CA LEU A 140 -2.82 8.46 33.83
C LEU A 140 -3.11 9.08 32.45
N VAL A 141 -4.38 9.37 32.15
CA VAL A 141 -4.77 10.04 30.90
C VAL A 141 -4.20 11.46 30.87
N ASP A 142 -4.42 12.25 31.91
CA ASP A 142 -3.97 13.64 31.96
C ASP A 142 -2.45 13.72 31.80
N ARG A 143 -1.71 12.91 32.57
CA ARG A 143 -0.26 12.83 32.50
C ARG A 143 0.25 12.48 31.09
N HIS A 144 -0.37 11.52 30.42
CA HIS A 144 0.04 11.09 29.07
C HIS A 144 -0.12 12.20 28.02
N PHE A 145 -1.15 13.03 28.15
CA PHE A 145 -1.34 14.19 27.29
C PHE A 145 -0.41 15.34 27.68
N GLU A 146 -0.22 15.61 28.97
CA GLU A 146 0.69 16.65 29.48
C GLU A 146 2.14 16.42 29.05
N GLU A 147 2.65 15.20 29.12
CA GLU A 147 4.00 14.83 28.66
C GLU A 147 4.22 15.12 27.16
N ARG A 148 3.13 15.26 26.40
CA ARG A 148 3.13 15.60 24.96
C ARG A 148 2.79 17.07 24.69
N GLY A 149 2.66 17.88 25.75
CA GLY A 149 2.26 19.29 25.65
C GLY A 149 0.82 19.48 25.16
N LEU A 150 -0.05 18.51 25.44
CA LEU A 150 -1.47 18.50 25.06
C LEU A 150 -2.35 18.40 26.31
N SER A 151 -3.64 18.71 26.13
CA SER A 151 -4.67 18.39 27.13
C SER A 151 -5.66 17.41 26.49
N PRO A 152 -6.15 16.40 27.24
CA PRO A 152 -7.14 15.48 26.71
C PRO A 152 -8.43 16.24 26.36
N PRO A 153 -9.12 15.92 25.26
CA PRO A 153 -10.41 16.53 24.96
C PRO A 153 -11.41 16.28 26.08
N ALA A 154 -12.05 17.34 26.60
CA ALA A 154 -12.93 17.24 27.76
C ALA A 154 -14.04 16.18 27.57
N GLN A 155 -14.58 16.09 26.35
CA GLN A 155 -15.63 15.14 25.97
C GLN A 155 -15.15 13.68 25.85
N ASP A 156 -13.84 13.43 25.69
CA ASP A 156 -13.26 12.09 25.52
C ASP A 156 -12.45 11.64 26.73
N ARG A 157 -12.22 12.51 27.71
CA ARG A 157 -11.42 12.22 28.91
C ARG A 157 -11.95 11.00 29.66
N GLU A 158 -13.27 10.88 29.84
CA GLU A 158 -13.87 9.70 30.46
C GLU A 158 -13.78 8.45 29.58
N ARG A 159 -13.97 8.58 28.26
CA ARG A 159 -13.83 7.45 27.31
C ARG A 159 -12.40 6.91 27.32
N LEU A 160 -11.40 7.79 27.39
CA LEU A 160 -10.00 7.45 27.57
C LEU A 160 -9.75 6.77 28.92
N ALA A 161 -10.26 7.32 30.03
CA ALA A 161 -10.07 6.75 31.35
C ALA A 161 -10.69 5.33 31.46
N ARG A 162 -11.87 5.13 30.85
CA ARG A 162 -12.49 3.81 30.69
C ARG A 162 -11.62 2.85 29.90
N ALA A 163 -11.04 3.29 28.77
CA ALA A 163 -10.15 2.46 27.97
C ALA A 163 -8.86 2.10 28.74
N VAL A 164 -8.26 3.07 29.44
CA VAL A 164 -7.07 2.89 30.29
C VAL A 164 -7.32 1.89 31.42
N THR A 165 -8.54 1.78 31.94
CA THR A 165 -8.90 0.80 32.98
C THR A 165 -8.54 -0.63 32.57
N PHE A 166 -8.78 -1.00 31.31
CA PHE A 166 -8.47 -2.33 30.79
C PHE A 166 -6.97 -2.57 30.70
N GLU A 167 -6.21 -1.53 30.31
CA GLU A 167 -4.76 -1.59 30.22
C GLU A 167 -4.12 -1.72 31.60
N VAL A 168 -4.60 -0.96 32.60
CA VAL A 168 -4.16 -1.07 33.99
C VAL A 168 -4.49 -2.46 34.56
N GLN A 169 -5.71 -2.96 34.36
CA GLN A 169 -6.08 -4.32 34.77
C GLN A 169 -5.13 -5.37 34.19
N ARG A 170 -4.83 -5.28 32.89
CA ARG A 170 -3.94 -6.23 32.23
C ARG A 170 -2.55 -6.20 32.85
N VAL A 171 -1.97 -5.01 33.07
CA VAL A 171 -0.63 -4.87 33.66
C VAL A 171 -0.60 -5.42 35.09
N VAL A 172 -1.60 -5.07 35.92
CA VAL A 172 -1.66 -5.52 37.31
C VAL A 172 -1.89 -7.03 37.41
N GLN A 173 -2.77 -7.60 36.59
CA GLN A 173 -3.00 -9.05 36.57
C GLN A 173 -1.74 -9.82 36.14
N ASN A 174 -1.03 -9.32 35.14
CA ASN A 174 0.25 -9.90 34.71
C ASN A 174 1.31 -9.84 35.81
N HIS A 175 1.41 -8.69 36.50
CA HIS A 175 2.32 -8.52 37.63
C HIS A 175 2.02 -9.49 38.78
N GLN A 176 0.75 -9.63 39.15
CA GLN A 176 0.33 -10.58 40.18
C GLN A 176 0.58 -12.04 39.76
N ALA A 177 0.45 -12.37 38.48
CA ALA A 177 0.79 -13.70 37.96
C ALA A 177 2.30 -13.97 38.05
N PHE A 178 3.13 -12.98 37.70
CA PHE A 178 4.59 -13.03 37.85
C PHE A 178 5.00 -13.26 39.31
N LEU A 179 4.46 -12.49 40.26
CA LEU A 179 4.75 -12.64 41.69
C LEU A 179 4.35 -14.03 42.25
N ARG A 180 3.42 -14.73 41.59
CA ARG A 180 3.00 -16.10 41.92
C ARG A 180 3.83 -17.18 41.21
N GLY A 181 4.91 -16.83 40.51
CA GLY A 181 5.81 -17.77 39.84
C GLY A 181 5.24 -18.38 38.54
N LYS A 182 4.21 -17.79 37.94
CA LYS A 182 3.70 -18.21 36.63
C LYS A 182 4.51 -17.50 35.54
N GLN A 183 5.18 -18.29 34.69
CA GLN A 183 6.10 -17.83 33.64
C GLN A 183 5.45 -16.79 32.70
N GLU A 184 6.24 -15.86 32.15
CA GLU A 184 5.77 -14.73 31.33
C GLU A 184 4.77 -15.13 30.23
N VAL A 185 3.53 -14.66 30.34
CA VAL A 185 2.59 -14.62 29.22
C VAL A 185 2.84 -13.33 28.44
N ARG A 186 3.80 -13.36 27.51
CA ARG A 186 3.80 -12.39 26.41
C ARG A 186 2.80 -12.85 25.36
N GLY A 187 1.56 -12.42 25.53
CA GLY A 187 0.48 -12.67 24.58
C GLY A 187 -0.86 -12.27 25.18
N SER A 188 -1.54 -11.37 24.48
CA SER A 188 -2.91 -10.98 24.69
C SER A 188 -3.88 -12.14 25.02
N LEU A 189 -4.96 -11.76 25.73
CA LEU A 189 -6.30 -12.37 25.80
C LEU A 189 -6.66 -13.08 27.11
N GLY A 190 -7.86 -12.77 27.58
CA GLY A 190 -8.45 -13.28 28.80
C GLY A 190 -8.54 -14.80 28.86
N LEU A 191 -8.69 -15.27 30.09
CA LEU A 191 -9.26 -16.56 30.51
C LEU A 191 -9.30 -17.61 29.40
N LEU A 192 -8.23 -18.41 29.30
CA LEU A 192 -8.36 -19.77 28.82
C LEU A 192 -9.26 -20.53 29.81
N GLN A 193 -10.57 -20.48 29.56
CA GLN A 193 -11.34 -21.71 29.73
C GLN A 193 -10.72 -22.78 28.82
N PRO A 194 -10.76 -24.07 29.17
CA PRO A 194 -10.37 -25.13 28.27
C PRO A 194 -11.29 -25.07 27.04
N ARG A 195 -10.83 -24.37 26.01
CA ARG A 195 -11.55 -24.20 24.76
C ARG A 195 -11.50 -25.57 24.09
N ALA A 196 -12.67 -26.17 23.90
CA ALA A 196 -12.84 -27.26 22.94
C ALA A 196 -12.00 -26.92 21.69
N ALA A 197 -11.22 -27.88 21.19
CA ALA A 197 -10.24 -27.68 20.12
C ALA A 197 -10.81 -26.75 19.04
N ALA A 198 -10.34 -25.51 19.02
CA ALA A 198 -10.91 -24.49 18.15
C ALA A 198 -10.71 -24.96 16.71
N GLU A 199 -11.80 -25.09 15.94
CA GLU A 199 -11.74 -25.56 14.54
C GLU A 199 -10.55 -24.94 13.79
N PRO A 200 -9.67 -25.74 13.17
CA PRO A 200 -8.49 -25.23 12.46
C PRO A 200 -8.83 -24.06 11.53
N LEU A 201 -8.01 -23.00 11.58
CA LEU A 201 -8.15 -21.87 10.66
C LEU A 201 -7.33 -22.20 9.42
N THR A 202 -7.94 -22.94 8.49
CA THR A 202 -7.23 -23.36 7.28
C THR A 202 -6.88 -22.18 6.37
N PHE A 203 -5.82 -22.33 5.58
CA PHE A 203 -5.46 -21.35 4.56
C PHE A 203 -6.59 -21.08 3.58
N GLU A 204 -7.37 -22.10 3.17
CA GLU A 204 -8.52 -21.89 2.28
C GLU A 204 -9.62 -21.04 2.94
N LYS A 205 -9.94 -21.27 4.22
CA LYS A 205 -10.91 -20.41 4.96
C LYS A 205 -10.46 -18.95 4.98
N MET A 206 -9.16 -18.68 5.13
CA MET A 206 -8.64 -17.30 5.07
C MET A 206 -8.72 -16.71 3.67
N ILE A 207 -8.37 -17.48 2.64
CA ILE A 207 -8.44 -17.03 1.25
C ILE A 207 -9.88 -16.74 0.87
N GLU A 208 -10.84 -17.62 1.13
CA GLU A 208 -12.24 -17.40 0.81
C GLU A 208 -12.80 -16.14 1.46
N GLY A 209 -12.46 -15.90 2.72
CA GLY A 209 -12.86 -14.69 3.42
C GLY A 209 -12.24 -13.43 2.78
N TRP A 210 -10.95 -13.47 2.47
CA TRP A 210 -10.27 -12.37 1.78
C TRP A 210 -10.84 -12.13 0.38
N LEU A 211 -11.17 -13.18 -0.37
CA LEU A 211 -11.77 -13.09 -1.71
C LEU A 211 -13.16 -12.44 -1.66
N ARG A 212 -13.98 -12.79 -0.66
CA ARG A 212 -15.32 -12.21 -0.48
C ARG A 212 -15.26 -10.70 -0.23
N GLU A 213 -14.26 -10.25 0.52
CA GLU A 213 -14.08 -8.84 0.86
C GLU A 213 -13.39 -8.03 -0.25
N LYS A 214 -12.26 -8.53 -0.78
CA LYS A 214 -11.42 -7.76 -1.72
C LYS A 214 -11.79 -7.94 -3.19
N GLN A 215 -12.58 -8.98 -3.52
CA GLN A 215 -13.04 -9.29 -4.88
C GLN A 215 -11.97 -9.10 -5.97
N PRO A 216 -10.79 -9.73 -5.83
CA PRO A 216 -9.72 -9.58 -6.80
C PRO A 216 -10.06 -10.29 -8.12
N ASN A 217 -9.31 -9.99 -9.19
CA ASN A 217 -9.44 -10.72 -10.45
C ASN A 217 -9.07 -12.21 -10.30
N GLU A 218 -9.63 -13.05 -11.18
CA GLU A 218 -9.47 -14.51 -11.17
C GLU A 218 -8.01 -14.99 -11.17
N LYS A 219 -7.14 -14.25 -11.87
CA LYS A 219 -5.72 -14.59 -11.96
C LYS A 219 -5.01 -14.37 -10.62
N THR A 220 -5.33 -13.28 -9.92
CA THR A 220 -4.85 -13.04 -8.56
C THR A 220 -5.31 -14.18 -7.65
N THR A 221 -6.60 -14.52 -7.66
CA THR A 221 -7.18 -15.64 -6.90
C THR A 221 -6.42 -16.95 -7.14
N TYR A 222 -6.26 -17.34 -8.41
CA TYR A 222 -5.53 -18.56 -8.76
C TYR A 222 -4.07 -18.53 -8.28
N SER A 223 -3.38 -17.41 -8.48
CA SER A 223 -1.97 -17.29 -8.10
C SER A 223 -1.76 -17.30 -6.59
N TRP A 224 -2.64 -16.65 -5.83
CA TRP A 224 -2.54 -16.57 -4.37
C TRP A 224 -2.89 -17.91 -3.71
N ARG A 225 -3.93 -18.62 -4.19
CA ARG A 225 -4.20 -20.00 -3.78
C ARG A 225 -2.99 -20.91 -3.99
N ARG A 226 -2.36 -20.82 -5.17
CA ARG A 226 -1.14 -21.60 -5.45
C ARG A 226 0.00 -21.29 -4.49
N VAL A 227 0.17 -20.04 -4.08
CA VAL A 227 1.21 -19.64 -3.11
C VAL A 227 0.91 -20.20 -1.72
N MET A 228 -0.34 -20.14 -1.27
CA MET A 228 -0.74 -20.71 0.02
C MET A 228 -0.64 -22.24 0.03
N ASN A 229 -0.88 -22.90 -1.11
CA ASN A 229 -0.64 -24.35 -1.26
C ASN A 229 0.85 -24.69 -1.20
N GLU A 230 1.73 -23.94 -1.89
CA GLU A 230 3.19 -24.13 -1.79
C GLU A 230 3.69 -23.93 -0.35
N LEU A 231 3.10 -23.00 0.41
CA LEU A 231 3.39 -22.84 1.83
C LEU A 231 2.88 -24.04 2.65
N SER A 232 1.65 -24.52 2.38
CA SER A 232 1.10 -25.67 3.08
C SER A 232 1.91 -26.94 2.84
N GLU A 233 2.39 -27.15 1.61
CA GLU A 233 3.28 -28.27 1.26
C GLU A 233 4.61 -28.19 2.01
N PHE A 234 5.17 -26.98 2.17
CA PHE A 234 6.40 -26.78 2.93
C PHE A 234 6.22 -27.02 4.44
N LEU A 235 5.09 -26.62 5.01
CA LEU A 235 4.82 -26.74 6.45
C LEU A 235 4.28 -28.11 6.87
N ASP A 236 3.83 -28.93 5.92
CA ASP A 236 3.09 -30.17 6.16
C ASP A 236 1.79 -29.96 6.99
N HIS A 237 1.23 -28.75 6.91
CA HIS A 237 -0.09 -28.41 7.44
C HIS A 237 -0.61 -27.11 6.82
N ASN A 238 -1.91 -26.85 6.98
CA ASN A 238 -2.57 -25.63 6.47
C ASN A 238 -3.26 -24.80 7.56
N ASP A 239 -3.08 -25.14 8.85
CA ASP A 239 -3.64 -24.37 9.95
C ASP A 239 -2.82 -23.11 10.24
N ALA A 240 -3.42 -21.95 10.00
CA ALA A 240 -2.81 -20.65 10.18
C ALA A 240 -2.44 -20.34 11.63
N ARG A 241 -3.13 -20.95 12.61
CA ARG A 241 -2.82 -20.74 14.03
C ARG A 241 -1.52 -21.41 14.48
N ARG A 242 -1.01 -22.36 13.69
CA ARG A 242 0.25 -23.08 13.94
C ARG A 242 1.46 -22.41 13.28
N VAL A 243 1.24 -21.41 12.41
CA VAL A 243 2.31 -20.78 11.63
C VAL A 243 3.04 -19.73 12.47
N THR A 244 4.35 -19.87 12.58
CA THR A 244 5.24 -18.93 13.28
C THR A 244 6.04 -18.06 12.31
N ALA A 245 6.67 -17.00 12.83
CA ALA A 245 7.58 -16.18 12.03
C ALA A 245 8.81 -16.98 11.55
N ASP A 246 9.31 -17.90 12.39
CA ASP A 246 10.47 -18.74 12.07
C ASP A 246 10.18 -19.72 10.93
N ASP A 247 8.97 -20.28 10.88
CA ASP A 247 8.54 -21.12 9.75
C ASP A 247 8.62 -20.36 8.42
N LEU A 248 8.20 -19.10 8.42
CA LEU A 248 8.24 -18.23 7.24
C LEU A 248 9.66 -17.77 6.90
N VAL A 249 10.56 -17.66 7.89
CA VAL A 249 12.00 -17.46 7.64
C VAL A 249 12.59 -18.68 6.95
N ARG A 250 12.31 -19.90 7.44
CA ARG A 250 12.78 -21.14 6.80
C ARG A 250 12.24 -21.30 5.37
N TRP A 251 10.96 -21.00 5.16
CA TRP A 251 10.38 -21.02 3.80
C TRP A 251 11.05 -20.00 2.88
N LYS A 252 11.33 -18.79 3.38
CA LYS A 252 12.07 -17.76 2.63
C LYS A 252 13.47 -18.24 2.24
N GLU A 253 14.18 -18.92 3.14
CA GLU A 253 15.51 -19.48 2.88
C GLU A 253 15.46 -20.57 1.81
N GLU A 254 14.47 -21.45 1.85
CA GLU A 254 14.26 -22.47 0.81
C GLU A 254 13.98 -21.83 -0.58
N LEU A 255 13.16 -20.77 -0.62
CA LEU A 255 12.88 -20.03 -1.84
C LEU A 255 14.15 -19.36 -2.42
N LEU A 256 15.06 -18.90 -1.56
CA LEU A 256 16.37 -18.36 -1.94
C LEU A 256 17.31 -19.47 -2.45
N ALA A 257 17.33 -20.63 -1.78
CA ALA A 257 18.12 -21.79 -2.19
C ALA A 257 17.74 -22.30 -3.59
N LYS A 258 16.45 -22.20 -3.95
CA LYS A 258 15.93 -22.48 -5.31
C LYS A 258 16.34 -21.45 -6.38
N GLN A 259 17.27 -20.54 -6.08
CA GLN A 259 17.78 -19.48 -6.97
C GLN A 259 16.67 -18.63 -7.63
N ARG A 260 15.52 -18.46 -6.96
CA ARG A 260 14.46 -17.59 -7.47
C ARG A 260 14.90 -16.13 -7.36
N ALA A 261 14.53 -15.32 -8.37
CA ALA A 261 14.80 -13.88 -8.33
C ALA A 261 14.18 -13.23 -7.08
N ALA A 262 14.95 -12.41 -6.36
CA ALA A 262 14.55 -11.76 -5.12
C ALA A 262 13.21 -11.04 -5.21
N LYS A 263 12.98 -10.31 -6.31
CA LYS A 263 11.73 -9.62 -6.59
C LYS A 263 10.53 -10.58 -6.67
N THR A 264 10.72 -11.75 -7.26
CA THR A 264 9.67 -12.79 -7.33
C THR A 264 9.34 -13.32 -5.95
N ILE A 265 10.34 -13.56 -5.11
CA ILE A 265 10.11 -14.03 -3.73
C ILE A 265 9.35 -12.96 -2.94
N ARG A 266 9.82 -11.71 -2.95
CA ARG A 266 9.18 -10.61 -2.23
C ARG A 266 7.76 -10.33 -2.71
N ASP A 267 7.59 -10.09 -4.02
CA ASP A 267 6.35 -9.53 -4.57
C ASP A 267 5.32 -10.62 -4.90
N SER A 268 5.76 -11.83 -5.26
CA SER A 268 4.87 -12.90 -5.74
C SER A 268 4.73 -14.09 -4.79
N LYS A 269 5.56 -14.20 -3.74
CA LYS A 269 5.47 -15.28 -2.73
C LYS A 269 5.13 -14.73 -1.35
N LEU A 270 5.97 -13.85 -0.79
CA LEU A 270 5.79 -13.32 0.56
C LEU A 270 4.64 -12.31 0.65
N ALA A 271 4.43 -11.46 -0.36
CA ALA A 271 3.37 -10.45 -0.32
C ALA A 271 1.95 -11.06 -0.23
N PRO A 272 1.57 -12.10 -1.02
CA PRO A 272 0.29 -12.81 -0.83
C PRO A 272 0.11 -13.36 0.58
N VAL A 273 1.12 -14.05 1.12
CA VAL A 273 1.08 -14.62 2.48
C VAL A 273 0.85 -13.50 3.50
N ARG A 274 1.62 -12.41 3.44
CA ARG A 274 1.47 -11.29 4.36
C ARG A 274 0.08 -10.66 4.29
N ALA A 275 -0.47 -10.49 3.09
CA ALA A 275 -1.79 -9.90 2.90
C ALA A 275 -2.92 -10.80 3.44
N ILE A 276 -2.86 -12.12 3.18
CA ILE A 276 -3.86 -13.08 3.69
C ILE A 276 -3.83 -13.19 5.21
N PHE A 277 -2.63 -13.27 5.81
CA PHE A 277 -2.49 -13.29 7.26
C PHE A 277 -2.87 -11.94 7.90
N GLN A 278 -2.60 -10.82 7.23
CA GLN A 278 -3.05 -9.51 7.71
C GLN A 278 -4.57 -9.42 7.73
N TRP A 279 -5.23 -9.87 6.65
CA TRP A 279 -6.68 -9.93 6.60
C TRP A 279 -7.28 -10.76 7.75
N ALA A 280 -6.65 -11.88 8.10
CA ALA A 280 -7.08 -12.69 9.24
C ALA A 280 -6.94 -11.95 10.58
N VAL A 281 -5.90 -11.14 10.76
CA VAL A 281 -5.74 -10.27 11.93
C VAL A 281 -6.79 -9.16 11.96
N ASP A 282 -6.96 -8.45 10.85
CA ASP A 282 -7.93 -7.35 10.73
C ASP A 282 -9.37 -7.84 10.99
N ASN A 283 -9.67 -9.08 10.65
CA ASN A 283 -10.95 -9.75 10.90
C ASN A 283 -10.99 -10.54 12.22
N ARG A 284 -10.04 -10.29 13.13
CA ARG A 284 -9.96 -10.90 14.49
C ARG A 284 -9.98 -12.44 14.49
N LYS A 285 -9.45 -13.06 13.44
CA LYS A 285 -9.29 -14.52 13.31
C LYS A 285 -7.92 -15.00 13.79
N LEU A 286 -6.93 -14.10 13.77
CA LEU A 286 -5.60 -14.25 14.35
C LEU A 286 -5.28 -13.01 15.18
N ASP A 287 -4.41 -13.15 16.17
CA ASP A 287 -4.00 -12.03 17.03
C ASP A 287 -2.82 -11.27 16.41
N ILE A 288 -1.92 -12.00 15.74
CA ILE A 288 -0.71 -11.45 15.12
C ILE A 288 -0.52 -11.99 13.72
N ASN A 289 0.13 -11.19 12.88
CA ASN A 289 0.54 -11.60 11.54
C ASN A 289 2.00 -12.09 11.56
N PRO A 290 2.27 -13.41 11.49
CA PRO A 290 3.63 -13.96 11.52
C PRO A 290 4.47 -13.50 10.32
N ALA A 291 3.84 -13.10 9.22
CA ALA A 291 4.50 -12.65 7.99
C ALA A 291 4.80 -11.14 7.95
N ALA A 292 4.34 -10.37 8.95
CA ALA A 292 4.36 -8.89 8.91
C ALA A 292 5.74 -8.31 8.63
N ARG A 293 6.79 -8.87 9.24
CA ARG A 293 8.19 -8.41 9.12
C ARG A 293 9.06 -9.29 8.24
N ILE A 294 8.48 -10.32 7.60
CA ILE A 294 9.24 -11.22 6.72
C ILE A 294 9.38 -10.58 5.35
N SER A 295 10.57 -10.08 5.04
CA SER A 295 10.89 -9.40 3.78
C SER A 295 12.28 -9.77 3.27
N ILE A 296 12.54 -9.40 2.02
CA ILE A 296 13.86 -9.49 1.37
C ILE A 296 14.23 -8.08 0.93
N ASP A 297 15.30 -7.56 1.51
CA ASP A 297 15.92 -6.31 1.08
C ASP A 297 17.18 -6.63 0.28
N LEU A 298 17.03 -6.72 -1.04
CA LEU A 298 18.15 -6.82 -1.96
C LEU A 298 18.15 -5.59 -2.87
N LYS A 299 19.27 -4.88 -2.86
CA LYS A 299 19.50 -3.72 -3.73
C LYS A 299 19.51 -4.19 -5.18
N ASN A 300 18.60 -3.67 -6.01
CA ASN A 300 18.61 -3.91 -7.44
C ASN A 300 19.92 -3.37 -8.03
N ARG A 301 20.61 -4.16 -8.85
CA ARG A 301 21.81 -3.67 -9.54
C ARG A 301 21.37 -2.76 -10.71
N PRO A 302 22.03 -1.62 -10.96
CA PRO A 302 21.69 -0.76 -12.11
C PRO A 302 21.71 -1.51 -13.45
N SER A 303 22.59 -2.50 -13.60
CA SER A 303 22.69 -3.39 -14.76
C SER A 303 21.45 -4.27 -15.00
N GLU A 304 20.54 -4.37 -14.04
CA GLU A 304 19.30 -5.14 -14.14
C GLU A 304 18.09 -4.27 -14.52
N ARG A 305 18.29 -2.94 -14.66
CA ARG A 305 17.21 -2.04 -15.05
C ARG A 305 16.76 -2.34 -16.47
N ARG A 306 15.45 -2.55 -16.62
CA ARG A 306 14.82 -2.78 -17.92
C ARG A 306 15.05 -1.59 -18.85
N ARG A 307 15.24 -1.87 -20.13
CA ARG A 307 15.41 -0.84 -21.17
C ARG A 307 14.44 -1.02 -22.34
N GLY A 308 14.35 0.03 -23.16
CA GLY A 308 13.66 -0.03 -24.44
C GLY A 308 14.52 -0.63 -25.54
N TYR A 309 13.87 -1.03 -26.63
CA TYR A 309 14.58 -1.43 -27.86
C TYR A 309 15.33 -0.23 -28.45
N THR A 310 16.55 -0.49 -28.89
CA THR A 310 17.31 0.41 -29.76
C THR A 310 16.63 0.51 -31.13
N ASP A 311 17.08 1.45 -31.96
CA ASP A 311 16.55 1.60 -33.32
C ASP A 311 16.84 0.34 -34.15
N GLU A 312 18.04 -0.23 -34.05
CA GLU A 312 18.42 -1.44 -34.77
C GLU A 312 17.66 -2.70 -34.31
N GLU A 313 17.50 -2.90 -33.00
CA GLU A 313 16.66 -4.01 -32.49
C GLU A 313 15.20 -3.85 -32.91
N ALA A 314 14.66 -2.61 -32.88
CA ALA A 314 13.31 -2.35 -33.34
C ALA A 314 13.16 -2.64 -34.84
N LYS A 315 14.15 -2.27 -35.67
CA LYS A 315 14.15 -2.58 -37.10
C LYS A 315 14.18 -4.08 -37.36
N VAL A 316 15.04 -4.84 -36.67
CA VAL A 316 15.10 -6.30 -36.77
C VAL A 316 13.72 -6.91 -36.48
N ILE A 317 13.08 -6.50 -35.38
CA ILE A 317 11.77 -7.05 -35.00
C ILE A 317 10.68 -6.65 -36.01
N LEU A 318 10.62 -5.39 -36.45
CA LEU A 318 9.57 -4.93 -37.37
C LEU A 318 9.74 -5.46 -38.79
N ARG A 319 10.97 -5.66 -39.27
CA ARG A 319 11.27 -6.35 -40.54
C ARG A 319 10.80 -7.80 -40.49
N ALA A 320 11.18 -8.53 -39.43
CA ALA A 320 10.72 -9.90 -39.24
C ALA A 320 9.19 -9.96 -39.13
N ALA A 321 8.58 -9.05 -38.36
CA ALA A 321 7.12 -8.96 -38.23
C ALA A 321 6.46 -8.79 -39.60
N ARG A 322 6.99 -7.93 -40.48
CA ARG A 322 6.42 -7.70 -41.81
C ARG A 322 6.34 -8.97 -42.67
N ALA A 323 7.28 -9.90 -42.49
CA ALA A 323 7.34 -11.16 -43.22
C ALA A 323 6.49 -12.30 -42.60
N GLU A 324 5.89 -12.09 -41.43
CA GLU A 324 5.10 -13.10 -40.74
C GLU A 324 3.67 -13.22 -41.30
N THR A 325 3.16 -14.45 -41.33
CA THR A 325 1.79 -14.77 -41.74
C THR A 325 0.83 -14.85 -40.54
N GLU A 326 1.33 -15.27 -39.37
CA GLU A 326 0.58 -15.27 -38.13
C GLU A 326 0.28 -13.83 -37.71
N SER A 327 -1.01 -13.49 -37.64
CA SER A 327 -1.48 -12.11 -37.54
C SER A 327 -0.95 -11.41 -36.28
N HIS A 328 -0.81 -12.16 -35.18
CA HIS A 328 -0.29 -11.66 -33.92
C HIS A 328 1.21 -11.34 -33.98
N LYS A 329 2.03 -12.13 -34.69
CA LYS A 329 3.45 -11.80 -34.92
C LYS A 329 3.60 -10.65 -35.91
N ARG A 330 2.72 -10.59 -36.91
CA ARG A 330 2.72 -9.55 -37.94
C ARG A 330 2.40 -8.17 -37.41
N TRP A 331 1.39 -8.02 -36.55
CA TRP A 331 0.87 -6.69 -36.20
C TRP A 331 1.11 -6.27 -34.75
N VAL A 332 1.21 -7.19 -33.78
CA VAL A 332 1.40 -6.79 -32.38
C VAL A 332 2.70 -6.00 -32.16
N PRO A 333 3.85 -6.37 -32.76
CA PRO A 333 5.08 -5.56 -32.66
C PRO A 333 4.92 -4.16 -33.26
N TRP A 334 4.26 -4.07 -34.43
CA TRP A 334 4.00 -2.79 -35.10
C TRP A 334 3.12 -1.88 -34.25
N VAL A 335 1.98 -2.38 -33.77
CA VAL A 335 1.09 -1.61 -32.88
C VAL A 335 1.82 -1.22 -31.60
N SER A 336 2.64 -2.12 -31.03
CA SER A 336 3.42 -1.83 -29.83
C SER A 336 4.43 -0.70 -30.05
N ALA A 337 5.08 -0.64 -31.22
CA ALA A 337 6.10 0.34 -31.54
C ALA A 337 5.58 1.78 -31.55
N TYR A 338 4.32 1.97 -31.99
CA TYR A 338 3.73 3.31 -32.17
C TYR A 338 2.61 3.65 -31.17
N THR A 339 2.28 2.76 -30.24
CA THR A 339 1.33 3.08 -29.14
C THR A 339 1.97 2.95 -27.76
N GLY A 340 3.00 2.10 -27.63
CA GLY A 340 3.55 1.69 -26.34
C GLY A 340 2.56 0.96 -25.44
N ALA A 341 1.42 0.49 -25.97
CA ALA A 341 0.44 -0.29 -25.22
C ALA A 341 1.05 -1.61 -24.69
N ARG A 342 0.42 -2.24 -23.70
CA ARG A 342 0.91 -3.55 -23.23
C ARG A 342 0.62 -4.56 -24.34
N ILE A 343 1.59 -5.43 -24.65
CA ILE A 343 1.38 -6.55 -25.61
C ILE A 343 0.10 -7.32 -25.27
N ALA A 344 -0.12 -7.60 -23.99
CA ALA A 344 -1.32 -8.31 -23.53
C ALA A 344 -2.63 -7.55 -23.81
N GLU A 345 -2.63 -6.22 -23.85
CA GLU A 345 -3.80 -5.40 -24.22
C GLU A 345 -4.01 -5.45 -25.74
N ILE A 346 -2.92 -5.35 -26.51
CA ILE A 346 -2.99 -5.41 -27.98
C ILE A 346 -3.53 -6.77 -28.43
N CYS A 347 -3.04 -7.86 -27.86
CA CYS A 347 -3.51 -9.22 -28.16
C CYS A 347 -5.01 -9.46 -27.87
N GLN A 348 -5.66 -8.56 -27.12
CA GLN A 348 -7.08 -8.64 -26.79
C GLN A 348 -7.96 -7.78 -27.70
N LEU A 349 -7.36 -6.94 -28.55
CA LEU A 349 -8.10 -6.02 -29.42
C LEU A 349 -9.03 -6.79 -30.36
N ARG A 350 -10.18 -6.19 -30.58
CA ARG A 350 -11.19 -6.59 -31.55
C ARG A 350 -11.27 -5.57 -32.67
N SER A 351 -11.84 -5.93 -33.80
CA SER A 351 -12.00 -5.00 -34.92
C SER A 351 -12.85 -3.79 -34.53
N GLU A 352 -13.83 -3.97 -33.65
CA GLU A 352 -14.70 -2.92 -33.09
C GLU A 352 -13.94 -1.90 -32.24
N ASP A 353 -12.77 -2.27 -31.72
CA ASP A 353 -11.92 -1.37 -30.95
C ASP A 353 -11.13 -0.40 -31.85
N ILE A 354 -11.14 -0.63 -33.18
CA ILE A 354 -10.54 0.26 -34.18
C ILE A 354 -11.63 1.15 -34.78
N LYS A 355 -11.68 2.42 -34.36
CA LYS A 355 -12.78 3.32 -34.69
C LYS A 355 -12.32 4.73 -35.00
N LYS A 356 -13.18 5.47 -35.70
CA LYS A 356 -12.96 6.89 -36.02
C LYS A 356 -13.62 7.75 -34.94
N ILE A 357 -12.85 8.62 -34.30
CA ILE A 357 -13.31 9.60 -33.30
C ILE A 357 -12.88 10.97 -33.81
N ASP A 358 -13.83 11.89 -33.97
CA ASP A 358 -13.59 13.24 -34.51
C ASP A 358 -12.79 13.24 -35.82
N GLY A 359 -13.10 12.28 -36.70
CA GLY A 359 -12.43 12.14 -37.98
C GLY A 359 -11.05 11.44 -37.93
N ILE A 360 -10.55 11.07 -36.76
CA ILE A 360 -9.24 10.45 -36.55
C ILE A 360 -9.40 8.97 -36.24
N TRP A 361 -8.64 8.11 -36.92
CA TRP A 361 -8.59 6.69 -36.59
C TRP A 361 -7.87 6.47 -35.26
N CYS A 362 -8.49 5.70 -34.37
CA CYS A 362 -7.97 5.40 -33.05
C CYS A 362 -8.14 3.92 -32.69
N ILE A 363 -7.29 3.48 -31.76
CA ILE A 363 -7.37 2.19 -31.07
C ILE A 363 -7.94 2.47 -29.67
N ALA A 364 -9.10 1.90 -29.36
CA ALA A 364 -9.70 1.96 -28.04
C ALA A 364 -9.28 0.75 -27.21
N PHE A 365 -8.49 0.99 -26.17
CA PHE A 365 -8.21 -0.03 -25.16
C PHE A 365 -9.29 0.06 -24.10
N ALA A 366 -10.33 -0.78 -24.21
CA ALA A 366 -11.50 -0.73 -23.34
C ALA A 366 -11.68 -2.04 -22.55
N ALA A 367 -12.38 -2.00 -21.42
CA ALA A 367 -12.55 -3.18 -20.55
C ALA A 367 -13.33 -4.32 -21.23
N GLU A 368 -14.13 -4.02 -22.26
CA GLU A 368 -14.93 -4.97 -23.03
C GLU A 368 -14.05 -5.88 -23.91
N ALA A 369 -12.87 -5.43 -24.33
CA ALA A 369 -11.86 -6.27 -24.99
C ALA A 369 -11.15 -7.19 -23.97
N GLY A 370 -11.16 -6.80 -22.70
CA GLY A 370 -10.87 -7.66 -21.56
C GLY A 370 -10.37 -6.90 -20.34
N SER A 371 -10.24 -7.61 -19.21
CA SER A 371 -9.85 -7.01 -17.92
C SER A 371 -8.57 -6.21 -18.06
N LEU A 372 -8.72 -4.88 -18.06
CA LEU A 372 -7.62 -3.97 -17.93
C LEU A 372 -7.14 -3.97 -16.47
N LYS A 373 -5.84 -3.76 -16.26
CA LYS A 373 -5.25 -3.92 -14.92
C LYS A 373 -5.83 -2.95 -13.88
N ASN A 374 -6.19 -1.73 -14.30
CA ASN A 374 -6.68 -0.65 -13.44
C ASN A 374 -7.73 0.19 -14.21
N LEU A 375 -8.67 0.87 -13.54
CA LEU A 375 -9.64 1.80 -14.16
C LEU A 375 -8.99 2.80 -15.13
N ASN A 376 -7.82 3.33 -14.79
CA ASN A 376 -7.06 4.30 -15.62
C ASN A 376 -6.40 3.70 -16.88
N SER A 377 -6.69 2.44 -17.22
CA SER A 377 -6.15 1.80 -18.42
C SER A 377 -7.03 2.00 -19.64
N GLU A 378 -8.30 2.35 -19.43
CA GLU A 378 -9.21 2.71 -20.51
C GLU A 378 -8.71 3.96 -21.18
N ARG A 379 -8.45 3.85 -22.49
CA ARG A 379 -7.90 4.96 -23.26
C ARG A 379 -8.11 4.76 -24.74
N VAL A 380 -8.10 5.89 -25.42
CA VAL A 380 -8.09 5.97 -26.87
C VAL A 380 -6.69 6.42 -27.29
N VAL A 381 -6.11 5.75 -28.29
CA VAL A 381 -4.81 6.13 -28.85
C VAL A 381 -4.95 6.28 -30.37
N PRO A 382 -4.65 7.46 -30.95
CA PRO A 382 -4.66 7.63 -32.40
C PRO A 382 -3.74 6.65 -33.12
N VAL A 383 -4.14 6.22 -34.31
CA VAL A 383 -3.32 5.35 -35.16
C VAL A 383 -2.25 6.22 -35.84
N HIS A 384 -0.99 5.94 -35.51
CA HIS A 384 0.16 6.62 -36.09
C HIS A 384 0.21 6.45 -37.63
N PRO A 385 0.59 7.45 -38.43
CA PRO A 385 0.68 7.34 -39.90
C PRO A 385 1.50 6.14 -40.39
N ALA A 386 2.68 5.88 -39.82
CA ALA A 386 3.44 4.65 -40.09
C ALA A 386 2.65 3.32 -39.96
N LEU A 387 1.68 3.21 -39.05
CA LEU A 387 0.80 2.03 -38.97
C LEU A 387 -0.24 2.00 -40.10
N ILE A 388 -0.74 3.17 -40.49
CA ILE A 388 -1.68 3.32 -41.61
C ILE A 388 -0.98 2.91 -42.90
N ASP A 389 0.22 3.45 -43.15
CA ASP A 389 1.04 3.17 -44.33
C ASP A 389 1.43 1.68 -44.41
N GLU A 390 1.70 1.06 -43.26
CA GLU A 390 1.99 -0.37 -43.18
C GLU A 390 0.77 -1.25 -43.52
N GLY A 391 -0.44 -0.68 -43.47
CA GLY A 391 -1.68 -1.36 -43.84
C GLY A 391 -2.53 -1.85 -42.66
N PHE A 392 -2.25 -1.40 -41.43
CA PHE A 392 -2.93 -1.90 -40.22
C PHE A 392 -4.45 -1.72 -40.28
N LEU A 393 -4.94 -0.57 -40.79
CA LEU A 393 -6.38 -0.31 -40.90
C LEU A 393 -7.07 -1.27 -41.88
N LYS A 394 -6.39 -1.62 -42.99
CA LYS A 394 -6.90 -2.59 -43.97
C LYS A 394 -6.99 -3.98 -43.34
N PHE A 395 -5.96 -4.37 -42.58
CA PHE A 395 -5.96 -5.61 -41.83
C PHE A 395 -7.12 -5.66 -40.81
N ALA A 396 -7.27 -4.62 -39.98
CA ALA A 396 -8.34 -4.56 -38.98
C ALA A 396 -9.74 -4.64 -39.60
N ALA A 397 -9.95 -3.98 -40.73
CA ALA A 397 -11.21 -4.08 -41.47
C ALA A 397 -11.44 -5.50 -42.03
N SER A 398 -10.39 -6.19 -42.49
CA SER A 398 -10.48 -7.54 -43.06
C SER A 398 -10.73 -8.65 -42.03
N ALA A 399 -10.42 -8.41 -40.75
CA ALA A 399 -10.57 -9.40 -39.69
C ALA A 399 -12.04 -9.72 -39.35
N GLY A 400 -13.00 -8.91 -39.82
CA GLY A 400 -14.41 -9.08 -39.51
C GLY A 400 -14.75 -8.75 -38.05
N LYS A 401 -15.95 -9.07 -37.59
CA LYS A 401 -16.37 -8.80 -36.20
C LYS A 401 -15.65 -9.76 -35.23
N GLY A 402 -15.14 -9.25 -34.11
CA GLY A 402 -14.48 -10.07 -33.08
C GLY A 402 -12.97 -9.85 -32.99
N PRO A 403 -12.21 -10.81 -32.43
CA PRO A 403 -10.78 -10.64 -32.13
C PRO A 403 -9.94 -10.33 -33.38
N LEU A 404 -9.04 -9.34 -33.30
CA LEU A 404 -8.08 -9.05 -34.36
C LEU A 404 -7.06 -10.18 -34.55
N PHE A 405 -6.84 -10.99 -33.52
CA PHE A 405 -5.83 -12.06 -33.48
C PHE A 405 -6.49 -13.41 -33.20
N PRO A 406 -7.31 -13.95 -34.13
CA PRO A 406 -8.05 -15.19 -33.91
C PRO A 406 -7.13 -16.43 -33.84
N ASP A 407 -5.96 -16.37 -34.47
CA ASP A 407 -4.90 -17.38 -34.44
C ASP A 407 -4.20 -17.49 -33.07
N LEU A 408 -4.43 -16.52 -32.17
CA LEU A 408 -3.86 -16.53 -30.84
C LEU A 408 -4.84 -17.14 -29.82
N SER A 409 -4.58 -18.36 -29.36
CA SER A 409 -5.46 -19.06 -28.40
C SER A 409 -5.64 -18.33 -27.05
N GLU A 410 -6.84 -18.46 -26.49
CA GLU A 410 -7.16 -17.99 -25.15
C GLU A 410 -6.42 -18.81 -24.09
N ASP A 411 -6.07 -18.16 -22.98
CA ASP A 411 -5.67 -18.84 -21.76
C ASP A 411 -6.88 -19.37 -20.99
N ARG A 412 -6.62 -20.07 -19.90
CA ARG A 412 -7.67 -20.66 -19.05
C ARG A 412 -8.67 -19.67 -18.44
N PHE A 413 -8.41 -18.37 -18.55
CA PHE A 413 -9.27 -17.29 -18.08
C PHE A 413 -10.00 -16.59 -19.25
N GLY A 414 -10.00 -17.20 -20.44
CA GLY A 414 -10.58 -16.63 -21.66
C GLY A 414 -9.80 -15.43 -22.20
N ARG A 415 -8.50 -15.30 -21.87
CA ARG A 415 -7.67 -14.14 -22.27
C ARG A 415 -6.53 -14.56 -23.20
N ARG A 416 -6.36 -13.88 -24.33
CA ARG A 416 -5.29 -14.10 -25.31
C ARG A 416 -3.97 -13.46 -24.91
N GLY A 417 -4.01 -12.38 -24.13
CA GLY A 417 -2.81 -11.59 -23.77
C GLY A 417 -1.71 -12.37 -23.04
N GLY A 418 -2.07 -13.38 -22.24
CA GLY A 418 -1.12 -14.24 -21.53
C GLY A 418 -0.30 -15.11 -22.48
N ASN A 419 -0.96 -15.75 -23.45
CA ASN A 419 -0.33 -16.57 -24.47
C ASN A 419 0.44 -15.71 -25.47
N GLY A 420 -0.14 -14.60 -25.93
CA GLY A 420 0.49 -13.68 -26.89
C GLY A 420 1.82 -13.15 -26.39
N THR A 421 1.87 -12.73 -25.12
CA THR A 421 3.12 -12.37 -24.42
C THR A 421 4.20 -13.45 -24.54
N LYS A 422 3.84 -14.72 -24.27
CA LYS A 422 4.80 -15.83 -24.26
C LYS A 422 5.27 -16.19 -25.66
N ILE A 423 4.36 -16.18 -26.64
CA ILE A 423 4.67 -16.50 -28.03
C ILE A 423 5.57 -15.42 -28.62
N LEU A 424 5.16 -14.15 -28.55
CA LEU A 424 5.95 -13.02 -29.05
C LEU A 424 7.30 -12.92 -28.33
N GLY A 425 7.33 -13.16 -27.02
CA GLY A 425 8.57 -13.12 -26.26
C GLY A 425 9.56 -14.24 -26.61
N ARG A 426 9.08 -15.42 -27.03
CA ARG A 426 9.94 -16.49 -27.56
C ARG A 426 10.39 -16.17 -28.98
N TRP A 427 9.48 -15.74 -29.83
CA TRP A 427 9.75 -15.37 -31.22
C TRP A 427 10.78 -14.23 -31.32
N ILE A 428 10.65 -13.14 -30.55
CA ILE A 428 11.66 -12.05 -30.56
C ILE A 428 13.06 -12.55 -30.18
N LYS A 429 13.18 -13.55 -29.30
CA LYS A 429 14.47 -14.13 -28.94
C LYS A 429 15.10 -14.93 -30.09
N THR A 430 14.29 -15.59 -30.93
CA THR A 430 14.81 -16.31 -32.12
C THR A 430 15.37 -15.35 -33.16
N LEU A 431 15.02 -14.06 -33.10
CA LEU A 431 15.58 -13.00 -33.94
C LEU A 431 16.93 -12.44 -33.43
N GLY A 432 17.53 -13.06 -32.41
CA GLY A 432 18.81 -12.62 -31.81
C GLY A 432 18.68 -11.48 -30.79
N VAL A 433 17.46 -11.04 -30.47
CA VAL A 433 17.22 -9.97 -29.48
C VAL A 433 17.13 -10.58 -28.07
N VAL A 434 18.29 -10.84 -27.47
CA VAL A 434 18.42 -11.67 -26.24
C VAL A 434 18.97 -10.95 -24.99
N ASP A 435 19.19 -9.63 -25.04
CA ASP A 435 19.62 -8.85 -23.86
C ASP A 435 18.64 -9.07 -22.68
N LYS A 436 19.16 -9.53 -21.54
CA LYS A 436 18.36 -9.86 -20.34
C LYS A 436 17.60 -8.65 -19.76
N ARG A 437 18.00 -7.42 -20.11
CA ARG A 437 17.31 -6.18 -19.72
C ARG A 437 16.11 -5.87 -20.60
N LEU A 438 15.95 -6.57 -21.72
CA LEU A 438 14.77 -6.46 -22.56
C LEU A 438 13.66 -7.34 -21.98
N ALA A 439 12.47 -6.77 -21.91
CA ALA A 439 11.25 -7.48 -21.59
C ALA A 439 10.28 -7.14 -22.71
N PRO A 440 10.02 -8.03 -23.68
CA PRO A 440 9.24 -7.72 -24.88
C PRO A 440 7.94 -6.94 -24.61
N ASN A 441 7.22 -7.29 -23.53
CA ASN A 441 6.01 -6.60 -23.08
C ASN A 441 6.17 -5.13 -22.68
N HIS A 442 7.37 -4.73 -22.26
CA HIS A 442 7.65 -3.40 -21.70
C HIS A 442 8.72 -2.64 -22.49
N SER A 443 9.54 -3.32 -23.29
CA SER A 443 10.63 -2.70 -24.05
C SER A 443 10.12 -1.81 -25.17
N TRP A 444 8.98 -2.13 -25.81
CA TRP A 444 8.29 -1.18 -26.71
C TRP A 444 7.81 0.08 -25.98
N ARG A 445 7.20 -0.08 -24.79
CA ARG A 445 6.76 1.05 -23.97
C ARG A 445 7.93 1.92 -23.50
N HIS A 446 9.05 1.32 -23.10
CA HIS A 446 10.26 2.07 -22.77
C HIS A 446 10.79 2.83 -24.00
N ARG A 447 10.79 2.19 -25.17
CA ARG A 447 11.20 2.82 -26.42
C ARG A 447 10.33 4.04 -26.75
N ILE A 448 9.01 3.93 -26.74
CA ILE A 448 8.14 5.08 -27.05
C ILE A 448 8.31 6.21 -26.03
N LYS A 449 8.52 5.89 -24.74
CA LYS A 449 8.85 6.90 -23.71
C LYS A 449 10.19 7.59 -23.98
N THR A 450 11.17 6.88 -24.53
CA THR A 450 12.45 7.47 -24.94
C THR A 450 12.30 8.33 -26.20
N LEU A 451 11.58 7.85 -27.22
CA LEU A 451 11.29 8.62 -28.43
C LEU A 451 10.47 9.87 -28.14
N GLY A 452 9.53 9.79 -27.20
CA GLY A 452 8.75 10.93 -26.74
C GLY A 452 9.62 12.02 -26.15
N ARG A 453 10.59 11.65 -25.30
CA ARG A 453 11.58 12.61 -24.77
C ARG A 453 12.48 13.17 -25.85
N ARG A 454 12.93 12.32 -26.79
CA ARG A 454 13.83 12.71 -27.88
C ARG A 454 13.19 13.73 -28.82
N ASN A 455 11.90 13.59 -29.11
CA ASN A 455 11.17 14.41 -30.09
C ASN A 455 10.25 15.47 -29.45
N GLY A 456 10.40 15.74 -28.14
CA GLY A 456 9.64 16.82 -27.47
C GLY A 456 8.13 16.59 -27.44
N LEU A 457 7.70 15.37 -27.14
CA LEU A 457 6.29 15.07 -26.88
C LEU A 457 5.88 15.60 -25.50
N ALA A 458 4.68 16.15 -25.42
CA ALA A 458 4.06 16.48 -24.15
C ALA A 458 3.97 15.22 -23.26
N VAL A 459 4.52 15.31 -22.05
CA VAL A 459 4.76 14.14 -21.17
C VAL A 459 3.45 13.52 -20.70
N ASP A 460 2.48 14.37 -20.38
CA ASP A 460 1.11 14.04 -19.97
C ASP A 460 0.35 13.31 -21.08
N ILE A 461 0.39 13.81 -22.32
CA ILE A 461 -0.21 13.14 -23.49
C ILE A 461 0.44 11.77 -23.71
N LEU A 462 1.77 11.68 -23.61
CA LEU A 462 2.49 10.42 -23.75
C LEU A 462 2.16 9.43 -22.62
N ASP A 463 1.98 9.91 -21.39
CA ASP A 463 1.54 9.09 -20.26
C ASP A 463 0.11 8.60 -20.44
N ALA A 464 -0.79 9.44 -20.95
CA ALA A 464 -2.15 9.07 -21.31
C ALA A 464 -2.16 7.96 -22.38
N MET A 465 -1.43 8.13 -23.49
CA MET A 465 -1.34 7.11 -24.56
C MET A 465 -0.77 5.77 -24.08
N THR A 466 0.20 5.80 -23.17
CA THR A 466 0.86 4.58 -22.67
C THR A 466 0.15 3.93 -21.47
N GLY A 467 -0.93 4.54 -20.97
CA GLY A 467 -1.74 4.06 -19.86
C GLY A 467 -1.02 4.15 -18.51
N HIS A 468 -0.25 5.22 -18.28
CA HIS A 468 0.30 5.54 -16.96
C HIS A 468 -0.74 6.35 -16.17
N GLY A 469 -0.99 5.92 -14.93
CA GLY A 469 -1.97 6.60 -14.07
C GLY A 469 -1.55 8.01 -13.72
N ARG A 470 -2.56 8.89 -13.64
CA ARG A 470 -2.51 10.24 -13.07
C ARG A 470 -1.92 10.18 -11.66
N LYS A 471 -0.87 10.96 -11.38
CA LYS A 471 -0.16 10.97 -10.10
C LYS A 471 -0.59 12.12 -9.21
N THR A 472 -1.17 13.17 -9.78
CA THR A 472 -1.62 14.36 -9.06
C THR A 472 -3.10 14.63 -9.34
N VAL A 473 -3.74 15.42 -8.47
CA VAL A 473 -5.11 15.91 -8.71
C VAL A 473 -5.14 16.83 -9.94
N ALA A 474 -4.07 17.60 -10.20
CA ALA A 474 -3.96 18.43 -11.39
C ALA A 474 -4.07 17.59 -12.68
N ASP A 475 -3.47 16.39 -12.70
CA ASP A 475 -3.54 15.47 -13.84
C ASP A 475 -4.97 14.99 -14.14
N THR A 476 -5.95 15.22 -13.24
CA THR A 476 -7.36 14.86 -13.46
C THR A 476 -8.16 15.90 -14.25
N TYR A 477 -7.68 17.13 -14.35
CA TYR A 477 -8.36 18.20 -15.09
C TYR A 477 -8.06 18.12 -16.58
N GLY A 478 -9.12 18.23 -17.39
CA GLY A 478 -9.03 18.21 -18.85
C GLY A 478 -9.09 16.81 -19.45
N GLU A 479 -9.26 16.79 -20.77
CA GLU A 479 -9.31 15.60 -21.59
C GLU A 479 -8.12 15.57 -22.55
N PHE A 480 -7.86 14.39 -23.10
CA PHE A 480 -6.81 14.21 -24.11
C PHE A 480 -7.46 13.93 -25.46
N PRO A 481 -7.83 14.97 -26.23
CA PRO A 481 -8.56 14.77 -27.47
C PRO A 481 -7.66 14.11 -28.53
N PRO A 482 -8.23 13.27 -29.43
CA PRO A 482 -7.45 12.51 -30.41
C PRO A 482 -6.56 13.36 -31.33
N ASP A 483 -6.95 14.60 -31.65
CA ASP A 483 -6.16 15.51 -32.49
C ASP A 483 -4.89 15.97 -31.79
N ALA A 484 -4.97 16.33 -30.50
CA ALA A 484 -3.81 16.71 -29.70
C ALA A 484 -2.87 15.52 -29.52
N MET A 485 -3.42 14.34 -29.23
CA MET A 485 -2.62 13.11 -29.15
C MET A 485 -1.93 12.79 -30.49
N LEU A 486 -2.65 12.88 -31.62
CA LEU A 486 -2.10 12.59 -32.94
C LEU A 486 -1.01 13.58 -33.34
N ARG A 487 -1.20 14.88 -33.03
CA ARG A 487 -0.19 15.93 -33.24
C ARG A 487 1.12 15.59 -32.53
N GLU A 488 1.05 15.17 -31.27
CA GLU A 488 2.24 14.75 -30.52
C GLU A 488 2.83 13.46 -31.09
N LEU A 489 1.98 12.48 -31.42
CA LEU A 489 2.40 11.18 -31.92
C LEU A 489 3.13 11.27 -33.26
N ARG A 490 2.72 12.19 -34.15
CA ARG A 490 3.36 12.48 -35.45
C ARG A 490 4.80 13.01 -35.35
N LYS A 491 5.21 13.51 -34.18
CA LYS A 491 6.61 13.92 -33.95
C LYS A 491 7.55 12.70 -33.89
N ILE A 492 7.03 11.50 -33.67
CA ILE A 492 7.82 10.27 -33.74
C ILE A 492 8.02 9.90 -35.22
N PRO A 493 9.28 9.78 -35.70
CA PRO A 493 9.53 9.48 -37.10
C PRO A 493 9.16 8.03 -37.45
N HIS A 494 8.91 7.80 -38.73
CA HIS A 494 8.74 6.47 -39.28
C HIS A 494 10.07 5.73 -39.14
N LEU A 495 10.04 4.51 -38.58
CA LEU A 495 11.22 3.66 -38.57
C LEU A 495 11.40 3.07 -39.96
N ASP A 496 12.48 3.43 -40.64
CA ASP A 496 12.80 2.81 -41.92
C ASP A 496 13.22 1.35 -41.72
N VAL A 497 12.38 0.47 -42.25
CA VAL A 497 12.52 -0.98 -42.20
C VAL A 497 12.61 -1.58 -43.60
N ARG A 498 12.82 -0.75 -44.63
CA ARG A 498 13.17 -1.26 -45.97
C ARG A 498 14.54 -1.96 -45.88
N ALA A 499 14.70 -3.02 -46.67
CA ALA A 499 15.92 -3.81 -46.69
C ALA A 499 17.04 -3.01 -47.34
#